data_AF-A0A537QNC6-F1
#
_entry.id   AF-A0A537QNC6-F1
#
_cell.length_a   1.000
_cell.length_b   1.000
_cell.length_c   1.000
_cell.angle_alpha   90.00
_cell.angle_beta   90.00
_cell.angle_gamma   90.00
#
_symmetry.space_group_name_H-M   'P 1'
#
loop_
_entity.id
_entity.type
_entity.pdbx_description
1 polymer ?
#
loop_
_entity_poly.entity_id
_entity_poly.type
_entity_poly.pdbx_seq_one_letter_code
_entity_poly.pdbx_strand_id
1 'polypeptide(L)' 'MKTSTFAEKLAVRLLAREGVSAVWQLHVAAATAYRDGYRRAAETVLEIADAAERELLERAHNPQKPDRLSSDPEWCCR' A
#
# COMPACT_ATOMS: atom_id res chain seq x y z
N MET A 1 12.76 4.03 15.15
CA MET A 1 12.49 3.62 13.75
C MET A 1 11.36 2.61 13.79
N LYS A 2 10.18 2.88 13.21
CA LYS A 2 9.06 1.92 13.20
C LYS A 2 9.40 0.84 12.16
N THR A 3 9.53 -0.42 12.55
CA THR A 3 9.78 -1.51 11.60
C THR A 3 8.54 -1.71 10.76
N SER A 4 8.63 -1.43 9.46
CA SER A 4 7.49 -1.58 8.57
C SER A 4 7.24 -3.05 8.24
N THR A 5 5.96 -3.47 8.30
CA THR A 5 5.55 -4.85 8.01
C THR A 5 5.71 -5.17 6.52
N PHE A 6 5.65 -6.45 6.15
CA PHE A 6 5.66 -6.86 4.75
C PHE A 6 4.51 -6.24 3.97
N ALA A 7 3.30 -6.29 4.53
CA ALA A 7 2.09 -5.73 3.93
C ALA A 7 2.23 -4.22 3.67
N GLU A 8 2.76 -3.46 4.63
CA GLU A 8 3.00 -2.01 4.48
C GLU A 8 4.01 -1.69 3.37
N LYS A 9 5.11 -2.45 3.27
CA LYS A 9 6.09 -2.24 2.20
C LYS A 9 5.50 -2.51 0.82
N LEU A 10 4.66 -3.54 0.71
CA LEU A 10 4.00 -3.89 -0.54
C LEU A 10 2.93 -2.86 -0.90
N ALA A 11 2.14 -2.42 0.07
CA ALA A 11 1.15 -1.37 -0.08
C ALA A 11 1.75 -0.07 -0.64
N VAL A 12 2.86 0.41 -0.06
CA VAL A 12 3.57 1.61 -0.56
C VAL A 12 4.00 1.44 -2.02
N ARG A 13 4.59 0.29 -2.37
CA ARG A 13 5.04 0.01 -3.74
C ARG A 13 3.89 -0.07 -4.73
N LEU A 14 2.80 -0.73 -4.36
CA LEU A 14 1.62 -0.87 -5.22
C LEU A 14 0.94 0.48 -5.44
N LEU A 15 0.79 1.30 -4.39
CA LEU A 15 0.27 2.66 -4.51
C LEU A 15 1.17 3.55 -5.38
N ALA A 16 2.49 3.46 -5.24
CA ALA A 16 3.42 4.21 -6.07
C ALA A 16 3.31 3.83 -7.55
N ARG A 17 3.02 2.56 -7.85
CA ARG A 17 2.95 2.04 -9.21
C ARG A 17 1.59 2.26 -9.89
N GLU A 18 0.51 2.03 -9.16
CA GLU A 18 -0.86 1.92 -9.71
C GLU A 18 -1.82 2.96 -9.12
N GLY A 19 -1.36 3.78 -8.18
CA GLY A 19 -2.16 4.80 -7.52
C GLY A 19 -3.31 4.20 -6.72
N VAL A 20 -4.39 4.98 -6.59
CA VAL A 20 -5.62 4.61 -5.86
C VAL A 20 -6.24 3.30 -6.39
N SER A 21 -6.01 2.96 -7.66
CA SER A 21 -6.56 1.74 -8.26
C SER A 21 -6.06 0.45 -7.59
N ALA A 22 -4.83 0.44 -7.06
CA ALA A 22 -4.27 -0.69 -6.33
C ALA A 22 -5.14 -1.11 -5.14
N VAL A 23 -5.68 -0.15 -4.39
CA VAL A 23 -6.53 -0.41 -3.22
C VAL A 23 -7.77 -1.22 -3.63
N TRP A 24 -8.43 -0.78 -4.70
CA TRP A 24 -9.62 -1.46 -5.22
C TRP A 24 -9.28 -2.87 -5.72
N GLN A 25 -8.21 -3.04 -6.49
CA GLN A 25 -7.81 -4.33 -7.03
C GLN A 25 -7.44 -5.33 -5.93
N LEU A 26 -6.79 -4.89 -4.84
CA LEU A 26 -6.48 -5.73 -3.69
C LEU A 26 -7.75 -6.23 -3.00
N HIS A 27 -8.75 -5.39 -2.78
CA HIS A 27 -10.04 -5.81 -2.21
C HIS A 27 -10.79 -6.79 -3.10
N VAL A 28 -10.82 -6.56 -4.41
CA VAL A 28 -11.43 -7.50 -5.38
C VAL A 28 -10.70 -8.84 -5.35
N ALA A 29 -9.37 -8.85 -5.29
CA ALA A 29 -8.57 -10.06 -5.21
C ALA A 29 -8.80 -10.82 -3.89
N ALA A 30 -8.85 -10.12 -2.75
CA ALA A 30 -9.15 -10.72 -1.45
C ALA A 30 -10.54 -11.36 -1.43
N ALA A 31 -11.57 -10.65 -1.93
CA ALA A 31 -12.92 -11.16 -2.01
C ALA A 31 -13.03 -12.39 -2.93
N THR A 32 -12.30 -12.39 -4.05
CA THR A 32 -12.25 -13.54 -4.97
C THR A 32 -11.58 -14.74 -4.31
N ALA A 33 -10.40 -14.56 -3.71
CA ALA A 33 -9.71 -15.62 -2.99
C ALA A 33 -10.55 -16.21 -1.86
N TYR A 34 -11.33 -15.39 -1.15
CA TYR A 34 -12.25 -15.85 -0.11
C TYR A 34 -13.37 -16.72 -0.70
N ARG A 35 -14.01 -16.27 -1.79
CA ARG A 35 -15.07 -17.02 -2.48
C ARG A 35 -14.58 -18.36 -3.03
N ASP A 36 -13.32 -18.42 -3.47
CA ASP A 36 -12.70 -19.63 -4.00
C ASP A 36 -12.20 -20.59 -2.89
N GLY A 37 -12.38 -20.23 -1.61
CA GLY A 37 -12.03 -21.05 -0.45
C GLY A 37 -10.59 -20.85 0.06
N TYR A 38 -9.81 -19.95 -0.55
CA TYR A 38 -8.44 -19.64 -0.15
C TYR A 38 -8.37 -18.64 1.01
N ARG A 39 -8.93 -19.01 2.17
CA ARG A 39 -9.11 -18.10 3.31
C ARG A 39 -7.82 -17.39 3.77
N ARG A 40 -6.71 -18.13 3.94
CA ARG A 40 -5.42 -17.52 4.35
C ARG A 40 -4.86 -16.55 3.33
N ALA A 41 -5.00 -16.87 2.04
CA ALA A 41 -4.55 -15.98 0.97
C ALA A 41 -5.39 -14.70 0.95
N ALA A 42 -6.72 -14.83 1.11
CA ALA A 42 -7.62 -13.69 1.23
C ALA A 42 -7.25 -12.78 2.41
N GLU A 43 -6.97 -13.34 3.58
CA GLU A 43 -6.51 -12.60 4.76
C GLU A 43 -5.22 -11.82 4.47
N THR A 44 -4.22 -12.47 3.86
CA THR A 44 -2.95 -11.80 3.50
C THR A 44 -3.15 -10.66 2.51
N VAL A 45 -4.00 -10.85 1.49
CA VAL A 45 -4.29 -9.79 0.50
C VAL A 45 -5.05 -8.63 1.15
N LEU A 46 -5.97 -8.93 2.07
CA LEU A 46 -6.72 -7.93 2.82
C LEU A 46 -5.81 -7.09 3.73
N GLU A 47 -4.82 -7.71 4.40
CA GLU A 47 -3.82 -6.97 5.19
C GLU A 47 -3.03 -5.95 4.34
N ILE A 48 -2.74 -6.30 3.09
CA ILE A 48 -2.07 -5.40 2.13
C ILE A 48 -3.04 -4.28 1.70
N ALA A 49 -4.32 -4.60 1.45
CA ALA A 49 -5.35 -3.62 1.11
C ALA A 49 -5.51 -2.57 2.23
N ASP A 50 -5.67 -3.02 3.48
CA ASP A 50 -5.80 -2.14 4.65
C ASP A 50 -4.55 -1.26 4.84
N ALA A 51 -3.37 -1.82 4.58
CA ALA A 51 -2.13 -1.04 4.64
C ALA A 51 -2.05 0.01 3.53
N ALA A 52 -2.58 -0.28 2.34
CA ALA A 52 -2.66 0.68 1.24
C ALA A 52 -3.67 1.79 1.53
N GLU A 53 -4.83 1.48 2.11
CA GLU A 53 -5.79 2.50 2.54
C GLU A 53 -5.18 3.45 3.58
N ARG A 54 -4.50 2.90 4.60
CA ARG A 54 -3.83 3.72 5.61
C ARG A 54 -2.79 4.65 5.00
N GLU A 55 -1.94 4.15 4.11
CA GLU A 55 -0.92 4.97 3.44
C GLU A 55 -1.57 6.03 2.53
N LEU A 56 -2.63 5.69 1.80
CA LEU A 56 -3.37 6.65 0.98
C LEU A 56 -3.97 7.79 1.84
N LEU A 57 -4.60 7.43 2.96
CA LEU A 57 -5.13 8.40 3.92
C LEU A 57 -4.01 9.26 4.52
N GLU A 58 -2.87 8.65 4.90
CA GLU A 58 -1.71 9.40 5.41
C GLU A 58 -1.20 10.42 4.38
N ARG A 59 -1.09 10.04 3.10
CA ARG A 59 -0.69 10.96 2.01
C ARG A 59 -1.70 12.10 1.81
N ALA A 60 -2.99 11.81 1.90
CA ALA A 60 -4.04 12.82 1.78
C ALA A 60 -4.02 13.82 2.95
N HIS A 61 -3.72 13.36 4.17
CA HIS A 61 -3.61 14.23 5.35
C HIS A 61 -2.26 14.97 5.42
N ASN A 62 -1.20 14.43 4.83
CA ASN A 62 0.13 15.03 4.83
C ASN A 62 0.74 15.04 3.42
N PRO A 63 0.37 16.02 2.58
CA PRO A 63 0.86 16.12 1.21
C PRO A 63 2.36 16.44 1.10
N GLN A 64 3.01 16.86 2.20
CA GLN A 64 4.45 17.17 2.24
C GLN A 64 5.34 15.95 2.53
N LYS A 65 4.76 14.77 2.80
CA LYS A 65 5.53 13.54 3.02
C LYS A 65 5.90 12.95 1.66
N PRO A 66 7.16 13.07 1.18
CA PRO A 66 7.54 12.44 -0.07
C PRO A 66 7.38 10.93 0.06
N ASP A 67 7.03 10.28 -1.05
CA ASP A 67 6.93 8.81 -1.07
C ASP A 67 8.23 8.23 -0.47
N ARG A 68 8.12 7.24 0.42
CA ARG A 68 9.28 6.65 1.11
C ARG A 68 10.27 6.01 0.13
N LEU A 69 9.82 5.70 -1.09
CA LEU A 69 10.65 5.22 -2.19
C LEU A 69 11.29 6.35 -3.02
N SER A 70 10.81 7.59 -2.87
CA SER A 70 11.26 8.81 -3.55
C SER A 70 12.21 9.66 -2.69
N SER A 71 12.69 9.15 -1.56
CA SER A 71 13.75 9.80 -0.77
C SER A 71 15.12 9.62 -1.46
N ASP A 72 15.22 10.08 -2.71
CA ASP A 72 16.50 10.34 -3.36
C ASP A 72 17.05 11.68 -2.85
N PRO A 73 18.31 11.75 -2.41
CA PRO A 73 18.89 12.94 -1.79
C PRO A 73 19.20 14.09 -2.78
N GLU A 74 18.86 13.95 -4.07
CA GLU A 74 19.25 14.91 -5.12
C GLU A 74 18.43 16.21 -5.16
N TRP A 75 17.43 16.37 -4.29
CA TRP A 75 16.60 17.59 -4.23
C TRP A 75 17.24 18.77 -3.46
N CYS A 76 18.40 18.60 -2.82
CA CYS A 76 19.03 19.67 -2.02
C CYS A 76 19.76 20.78 -2.83
N CYS A 77 19.79 20.72 -4.17
CA CYS A 77 20.62 21.63 -4.99
C CYS A 77 19.90 22.32 -6.15
N ARG A 78 18.61 22.70 -6.03
CA ARG A 78 17.97 23.58 -7.01
C ARG A 78 17.29 24.78 -6.37
#